data_AF-A0A8H9CJD3-F1
#
_entry.id   AF-A0A8H9CJD3-F1
#
_cell.length_a   1.000
_cell.length_b   1.000
_cell.length_c   1.000
_cell.angle_alpha   90.00
_cell.angle_beta   90.00
_cell.angle_gamma   90.00
#
_symmetry.space_group_name_H-M   'P 1'
#
loop_
_entity.id
_entity.type
_entity.pdbx_description
1 polymer ?
#
loop_
_entity_poly.entity_id
_entity_poly.type
_entity_poly.pdbx_seq_one_letter_code
_entity_poly.pdbx_strand_id
1 'polypeptide(L)'
;MHRSPSWLLAPGLILLSACAQQPPVPADSCAALFAAFHAATAANRDTQQHRLAAFPGLRSDRLLAALGPAAATPAARRLWLQRLAANDREASAIERGNLPAAQRGALPDEAGLEACRRRQVERLAADRPAFAHAVEAARVPANYRGWARVLGLYPLARPFYRRAIAAWQGEALAQQAPTDSPRWRAYRPPADVTPAGPPALDDDALGLPQASPTQLAALFARHAPQLRIEQRSAADRPGTPRFAADGRRTFATQPTAYRQHTWSRLDGRWHLQLVYQWWFRERPARGALDIYAGELDGLLWRVTLDARGNALLYDAIHPCGCWHALFLPADSPLRFRQPANAEQRLARRLAVDGRQAPTLWLRGGDHALLWVDGRDSPWPADGYRFAALDELRRLPHPDGRRSLYGPDGLVPGSQRLERWLLWPSGVISPGAMRQWGRHATAFVGQAHFDDPDLLGRYFTLPK
;
A
#
# COMPACT_ATOMS: atom_id res chain seq x y z
N MET A 1 -68.78 0.09 -47.06
CA MET A 1 -67.72 0.34 -48.07
C MET A 1 -66.59 1.10 -47.42
N HIS A 2 -65.36 0.70 -47.73
CA HIS A 2 -64.06 1.33 -47.44
C HIS A 2 -63.39 1.19 -46.06
N ARG A 3 -62.44 0.23 -46.05
CA ARG A 3 -61.01 0.32 -45.69
C ARG A 3 -60.59 0.56 -44.22
N SER A 4 -60.03 -0.50 -43.62
CA SER A 4 -58.97 -0.48 -42.59
C SER A 4 -57.70 0.24 -43.10
N PRO A 5 -56.72 0.68 -42.27
CA PRO A 5 -55.92 -0.22 -41.40
C PRO A 5 -55.37 0.32 -40.05
N SER A 6 -55.10 -0.66 -39.19
CA SER A 6 -54.01 -0.85 -38.21
C SER A 6 -53.06 0.30 -37.84
N TRP A 7 -52.91 0.57 -36.54
CA TRP A 7 -51.69 1.15 -35.96
C TRP A 7 -51.25 0.39 -34.70
N LEU A 8 -49.95 0.09 -34.68
CA LEU A 8 -49.18 -0.65 -33.68
C LEU A 8 -49.03 0.14 -32.37
N LEU A 9 -49.16 -0.57 -31.25
CA LEU A 9 -48.79 -0.10 -29.91
C LEU A 9 -47.31 -0.42 -29.65
N ALA A 10 -46.50 0.60 -29.38
CA ALA A 10 -45.18 0.48 -28.77
C ALA A 10 -45.16 1.37 -27.49
N PRO A 11 -44.87 0.83 -26.30
CA PRO A 11 -44.67 1.67 -25.13
C PRO A 11 -43.24 2.21 -25.11
N GLY A 12 -43.11 3.53 -25.12
CA GLY A 12 -41.83 4.23 -25.03
C GLY A 12 -41.20 4.13 -23.65
N LEU A 13 -39.93 3.74 -23.60
CA LEU A 13 -39.04 3.97 -22.47
C LEU A 13 -38.65 5.45 -22.44
N ILE A 14 -39.13 6.20 -21.46
CA ILE A 14 -38.66 7.55 -21.14
C ILE A 14 -37.39 7.41 -20.29
N LEU A 15 -36.22 7.58 -20.89
CA LEU A 15 -34.97 7.79 -20.18
C LEU A 15 -34.86 9.28 -19.81
N LEU A 16 -35.12 9.60 -18.54
CA LEU A 16 -34.84 10.91 -17.96
C LEU A 16 -33.32 11.06 -17.78
N SER A 17 -32.65 11.65 -18.77
CA SER A 17 -31.30 12.19 -18.66
C SER A 17 -31.34 13.50 -17.87
N ALA A 18 -31.20 13.42 -16.55
CA ALA A 18 -30.92 14.57 -15.72
C ALA A 18 -29.45 15.02 -15.94
N CYS A 19 -29.26 15.97 -16.84
CA CYS A 19 -28.02 16.74 -16.93
C CYS A 19 -27.95 17.67 -15.71
N ALA A 20 -27.28 17.23 -14.64
CA ALA A 20 -26.82 18.15 -13.61
C ALA A 20 -25.71 19.03 -14.22
N GLN A 21 -26.11 20.19 -14.74
CA GLN A 21 -25.18 21.25 -15.12
C GLN A 21 -24.49 21.76 -13.85
N GLN A 22 -23.28 21.27 -13.60
CA GLN A 22 -22.36 21.90 -12.68
C GLN A 22 -22.05 23.32 -13.20
N PRO A 23 -22.10 24.35 -12.36
CA PRO A 23 -21.74 25.69 -12.80
C PRO A 23 -20.29 25.70 -13.30
N PRO A 24 -19.98 26.41 -14.39
CA PRO A 24 -18.62 26.53 -14.88
C PRO A 24 -17.77 27.22 -13.80
N VAL A 25 -16.82 26.47 -13.24
CA VAL A 25 -15.82 27.01 -12.32
C VAL A 25 -15.02 28.08 -13.10
N PRO A 26 -14.86 29.31 -12.59
CA PRO A 26 -13.98 30.29 -13.20
C PRO A 26 -12.61 29.64 -13.40
N ALA A 27 -12.02 29.77 -14.58
CA ALA A 27 -10.68 29.27 -14.84
C ALA A 27 -9.67 30.12 -14.03
N ASP A 28 -9.54 29.83 -12.73
CA ASP A 28 -8.38 30.23 -11.95
C ASP A 28 -7.16 29.64 -12.69
N SER A 29 -6.13 30.45 -12.90
CA SER A 29 -4.94 30.04 -13.65
C SER A 29 -4.36 28.72 -13.10
N CYS A 30 -4.50 28.49 -11.80
CA CYS A 30 -4.12 27.25 -11.13
C CYS A 30 -4.93 26.02 -11.54
N ALA A 31 -6.25 26.13 -11.71
CA ALA A 31 -7.08 25.00 -12.14
C ALA A 31 -6.71 24.59 -13.58
N ALA A 32 -6.53 25.56 -14.47
CA ALA A 32 -6.09 25.31 -15.84
C ALA A 32 -4.68 24.70 -15.90
N LEU A 33 -3.75 25.21 -15.08
CA LEU A 33 -2.38 24.72 -14.98
C LEU A 33 -2.32 23.25 -14.54
N PHE A 34 -3.03 22.88 -13.47
CA PHE A 34 -3.11 21.48 -13.04
C PHE A 34 -3.88 20.59 -14.02
N ALA A 35 -4.92 21.10 -14.68
CA ALA A 35 -5.63 20.35 -15.72
C ALA A 35 -4.69 19.99 -16.88
N ALA A 36 -3.90 20.96 -17.37
CA ALA A 36 -2.90 20.73 -18.41
C ALA A 36 -1.83 19.70 -17.95
N PHE A 37 -1.31 19.86 -16.72
CA PHE A 37 -0.36 18.90 -16.15
C PHE A 37 -0.95 17.48 -16.05
N HIS A 38 -2.17 17.35 -15.53
CA HIS A 38 -2.85 16.07 -15.37
C HIS A 38 -3.18 15.39 -16.70
N ALA A 39 -3.54 16.15 -17.73
CA ALA A 39 -3.78 15.63 -19.07
C ALA A 39 -2.48 15.08 -19.68
N ALA A 40 -1.39 15.85 -19.60
CA ALA A 40 -0.09 15.45 -20.14
C ALA A 40 0.51 14.23 -19.42
N THR A 41 0.20 14.03 -18.14
CA THR A 41 0.74 12.94 -17.31
C THR A 41 -0.20 11.74 -17.17
N ALA A 42 -1.37 11.72 -17.83
CA ALA A 42 -2.42 10.72 -17.59
C ALA A 42 -1.94 9.26 -17.74
N ALA A 43 -1.09 8.98 -18.73
CA ALA A 43 -0.54 7.64 -18.96
C ALA A 43 0.50 7.20 -17.92
N ASN A 44 1.18 8.16 -17.28
CA ASN A 44 2.22 7.95 -16.26
C ASN A 44 1.71 8.28 -14.85
N ARG A 45 0.38 8.35 -14.67
CA ARG A 45 -0.24 8.77 -13.42
C ARG A 45 0.26 7.91 -12.27
N ASP A 46 0.68 8.59 -11.22
CA ASP A 46 0.98 7.95 -9.95
C ASP A 46 -0.30 7.74 -9.14
N THR A 47 -0.48 6.54 -8.60
CA THR A 47 -1.73 6.16 -7.91
C THR A 47 -1.57 5.90 -6.41
N GLN A 48 -0.38 6.13 -5.85
CA GLN A 48 -0.16 6.01 -4.41
C GLN A 48 -1.01 7.04 -3.66
N GLN A 49 -1.16 8.23 -4.22
CA GLN A 49 -1.90 9.35 -3.65
C GLN A 49 -3.18 9.66 -4.45
N HIS A 50 -4.29 9.91 -3.75
CA HIS A 50 -5.59 10.26 -4.31
C HIS A 50 -5.70 11.77 -4.57
N ARG A 51 -5.88 12.18 -5.83
CA ARG A 51 -6.16 13.58 -6.19
C ARG A 51 -7.52 14.02 -5.64
N LEU A 52 -7.56 15.16 -4.95
CA LEU A 52 -8.81 15.73 -4.43
C LEU A 52 -9.59 16.40 -5.57
N ALA A 53 -10.83 15.97 -5.80
CA ALA A 53 -11.72 16.63 -6.76
C ALA A 53 -11.97 18.08 -6.35
N ALA A 54 -11.95 19.01 -7.31
CA ALA A 54 -12.09 20.47 -7.09
C ALA A 54 -10.97 21.14 -6.25
N PHE A 55 -9.94 20.41 -5.82
CA PHE A 55 -8.79 20.97 -5.10
C PHE A 55 -7.46 20.63 -5.82
N PRO A 56 -7.22 21.22 -7.02
CA PRO A 56 -6.03 20.94 -7.82
C PRO A 56 -4.75 21.32 -7.08
N GLY A 57 -3.78 20.41 -7.01
CA GLY A 57 -2.54 20.59 -6.26
C GLY A 57 -2.53 19.96 -4.86
N LEU A 58 -3.61 19.27 -4.47
CA LEU A 58 -3.67 18.48 -3.24
C LEU A 58 -3.93 17.01 -3.56
N ARG A 59 -3.22 16.10 -2.86
CA ARG A 59 -3.50 14.67 -2.87
C ARG A 59 -3.51 14.08 -1.48
N SER A 60 -4.44 13.18 -1.21
CA SER A 60 -4.59 12.48 0.07
C SER A 60 -4.23 11.00 -0.03
N ASP A 61 -3.80 10.44 1.08
CA ASP A 61 -3.83 9.00 1.37
C ASP A 61 -4.86 8.72 2.47
N ARG A 62 -4.97 7.47 2.92
CA ARG A 62 -5.88 7.08 4.01
C ARG A 62 -5.47 7.68 5.35
N LEU A 63 -4.18 7.99 5.54
CA LEU A 63 -3.69 8.64 6.76
C LEU A 63 -4.21 10.08 6.85
N LEU A 64 -4.02 10.88 5.80
CA LEU A 64 -4.50 12.25 5.76
C LEU A 64 -6.03 12.31 5.75
N ALA A 65 -6.71 11.36 5.10
CA ALA A 65 -8.16 11.25 5.21
C ALA A 65 -8.63 11.03 6.65
N ALA A 66 -7.90 10.25 7.46
CA ALA A 66 -8.22 10.01 8.87
C ALA A 66 -7.84 11.17 9.80
N LEU A 67 -6.88 12.01 9.42
CA LEU A 67 -6.42 13.16 10.20
C LEU A 67 -7.24 14.42 9.97
N GLY A 68 -7.80 14.60 8.76
CA GLY A 68 -8.53 15.81 8.37
C GLY A 68 -9.63 16.23 9.35
N PRO A 69 -10.53 15.31 9.77
CA PRO A 69 -11.59 15.63 10.73
C PRO A 69 -11.09 16.07 12.12
N ALA A 70 -9.90 15.63 12.54
CA ALA A 70 -9.31 15.94 13.84
C ALA A 70 -8.45 17.22 13.83
N ALA A 71 -8.15 17.78 12.65
CA ALA A 71 -7.34 18.99 12.52
C ALA A 71 -8.16 20.25 12.88
N ALA A 72 -8.41 20.47 14.17
CA ALA A 72 -9.27 21.56 14.64
C ALA A 72 -8.55 22.91 14.78
N THR A 73 -7.27 22.91 15.19
CA THR A 73 -6.52 24.14 15.44
C THR A 73 -6.04 24.79 14.13
N PRO A 74 -5.81 26.12 14.08
CA PRO A 74 -5.24 26.76 12.89
C PRO A 74 -3.91 26.14 12.45
N ALA A 75 -3.06 25.74 13.40
CA ALA A 75 -1.79 25.07 13.13
C ALA A 75 -2.00 23.67 12.52
N ALA A 76 -2.89 22.86 13.09
CA ALA A 76 -3.23 21.53 12.58
C ALA A 76 -3.84 21.61 11.17
N ARG A 77 -4.78 22.53 10.93
CA ARG A 77 -5.39 22.72 9.61
C ARG A 77 -4.35 23.07 8.55
N ARG A 78 -3.46 24.01 8.86
CA ARG A 78 -2.38 24.41 7.96
C ARG A 78 -1.43 23.25 7.68
N LEU A 79 -1.00 22.52 8.71
CA LEU A 79 -0.10 21.38 8.57
C LEU A 79 -0.73 20.25 7.75
N TRP A 80 -2.02 19.95 7.96
CA TRP A 80 -2.74 18.95 7.17
C TRP A 80 -2.79 19.32 5.69
N LEU A 81 -3.13 20.57 5.37
CA LEU A 81 -3.12 21.08 3.99
C LEU A 81 -1.73 21.05 3.36
N GLN A 82 -0.69 21.39 4.14
CA GLN A 82 0.71 21.30 3.69
C GLN A 82 1.12 19.86 3.38
N ARG A 83 0.68 18.87 4.17
CA ARG A 83 0.93 17.45 3.89
C ARG A 83 0.21 16.99 2.61
N LEU A 84 -1.03 17.42 2.37
CA LEU A 84 -1.73 17.14 1.10
C LEU A 84 -1.00 17.73 -0.11
N ALA A 85 -0.49 18.96 0.01
CA ALA A 85 0.31 19.61 -1.03
C ALA A 85 1.66 18.91 -1.25
N ALA A 86 2.30 18.43 -0.17
CA ALA A 86 3.54 17.66 -0.26
C ALA A 86 3.32 16.32 -0.99
N ASN A 87 2.22 15.62 -0.70
CA ASN A 87 1.82 14.41 -1.41
C ASN A 87 1.59 14.68 -2.91
N ASP A 88 0.97 15.81 -3.27
CA ASP A 88 0.84 16.19 -4.68
C ASP A 88 2.18 16.52 -5.34
N ARG A 89 3.04 17.29 -4.67
CA ARG A 89 4.36 17.67 -5.19
C ARG A 89 5.21 16.45 -5.48
N GLU A 90 5.26 15.48 -4.57
CA GLU A 90 6.00 14.24 -4.76
C GLU A 90 5.45 13.43 -5.94
N ALA A 91 4.13 13.23 -5.98
CA ALA A 91 3.49 12.48 -7.05
C ALA A 91 3.65 13.18 -8.42
N SER A 92 3.54 14.51 -8.46
CA SER A 92 3.75 15.30 -9.68
C SER A 92 5.20 15.23 -10.16
N ALA A 93 6.18 15.25 -9.25
CA ALA A 93 7.59 15.07 -9.62
C ALA A 93 7.86 13.69 -10.23
N ILE A 94 7.22 12.64 -9.71
CA ILE A 94 7.29 11.28 -10.26
C ILE A 94 6.61 11.18 -11.63
N GLU A 95 5.39 11.72 -11.76
CA GLU A 95 4.63 11.76 -13.01
C GLU A 95 5.39 12.52 -14.10
N ARG A 96 5.96 13.68 -13.77
CA ARG A 96 6.84 14.48 -14.66
C ARG A 96 8.09 13.70 -15.05
N GLY A 97 8.74 13.05 -14.09
CA GLY A 97 9.99 12.31 -14.29
C GLY A 97 9.85 11.06 -15.16
N ASN A 98 8.65 10.47 -15.21
CA ASN A 98 8.32 9.30 -16.02
C ASN A 98 7.89 9.65 -17.46
N LEU A 99 7.80 10.94 -17.81
CA LEU A 99 7.56 11.36 -19.19
C LEU A 99 8.84 11.34 -20.03
N PRO A 100 8.75 10.98 -21.33
CA PRO A 100 9.85 11.14 -22.28
C PRO A 100 10.41 12.56 -22.26
N ALA A 101 11.72 12.72 -22.45
CA ALA A 101 12.39 14.02 -22.40
C ALA A 101 11.74 15.09 -23.29
N ALA A 102 11.35 14.71 -24.51
CA ALA A 102 10.69 15.60 -25.48
C ALA A 102 9.34 16.15 -24.99
N GLN A 103 8.62 15.41 -24.14
CA GLN A 103 7.30 15.82 -23.64
C GLN A 103 7.39 16.69 -22.39
N ARG A 104 8.54 16.70 -21.70
CA ARG A 104 8.72 17.46 -20.45
C ARG A 104 8.72 18.97 -20.65
N GLY A 105 9.17 19.46 -21.80
CA GLY A 105 9.24 20.89 -22.11
C GLY A 105 7.88 21.57 -22.31
N ALA A 106 6.84 20.80 -22.63
CA ALA A 106 5.47 21.31 -22.81
C ALA A 106 4.65 21.31 -21.49
N LEU A 107 5.22 20.82 -20.40
CA LEU A 107 4.55 20.78 -19.11
C LEU A 107 4.55 22.17 -18.48
N PRO A 108 3.52 22.49 -17.67
CA PRO A 108 3.57 23.64 -16.79
C PRO A 108 4.84 23.65 -15.94
N ASP A 109 5.36 24.84 -15.68
CA ASP A 109 6.53 25.02 -14.83
C ASP A 109 6.25 24.58 -13.37
N GLU A 110 7.27 23.99 -12.73
CA GLU A 110 7.13 23.47 -11.37
C GLU A 110 6.95 24.59 -10.33
N ALA A 111 7.57 25.77 -10.55
CA ALA A 111 7.35 26.90 -9.64
C ALA A 111 5.91 27.44 -9.75
N GLY A 112 5.31 27.38 -10.94
CA GLY A 112 3.90 27.67 -11.16
C GLY A 112 2.97 26.71 -10.39
N LEU A 113 3.24 25.40 -10.48
CA LEU A 113 2.48 24.39 -9.72
C LEU A 113 2.62 24.63 -8.21
N GLU A 114 3.84 24.89 -7.72
CA GLU A 114 4.08 25.12 -6.28
C GLU A 114 3.43 26.40 -5.77
N ALA A 115 3.44 27.48 -6.55
CA ALA A 115 2.72 28.71 -6.21
C ALA A 115 1.21 28.45 -6.07
N CYS A 116 0.64 27.62 -6.95
CA CYS A 116 -0.76 27.22 -6.87
C CYS A 116 -1.08 26.37 -5.63
N ARG A 117 -0.21 25.41 -5.27
CA ARG A 117 -0.35 24.65 -4.02
C ARG A 117 -0.35 25.57 -2.81
N ARG A 118 0.61 26.51 -2.73
CA ARG A 118 0.72 27.47 -1.62
C ARG A 118 -0.53 28.34 -1.51
N ARG A 119 -1.01 28.92 -2.61
CA ARG A 119 -2.24 29.75 -2.62
C ARG A 119 -3.45 28.97 -2.14
N GLN A 120 -3.56 27.70 -2.53
CA GLN A 120 -4.66 26.84 -2.10
C GLN A 120 -4.57 26.49 -0.61
N VAL A 121 -3.38 26.17 -0.10
CA VAL A 121 -3.15 25.97 1.34
C VAL A 121 -3.55 27.20 2.15
N GLU A 122 -3.12 28.39 1.73
CA GLU A 122 -3.44 29.66 2.41
C GLU A 122 -4.95 29.93 2.42
N ARG A 123 -5.60 29.79 1.27
CA ARG A 123 -7.06 29.98 1.13
C ARG A 123 -7.84 29.01 2.03
N LEU A 124 -7.53 27.72 1.97
CA LEU A 124 -8.25 26.69 2.73
C LEU A 124 -7.95 26.78 4.23
N ALA A 125 -6.76 27.23 4.64
CA ALA A 125 -6.45 27.40 6.06
C ALA A 125 -7.26 28.56 6.69
N ALA A 126 -7.54 29.61 5.92
CA ALA A 126 -8.30 30.78 6.36
C ALA A 126 -9.83 30.56 6.35
N ASP A 127 -10.34 29.72 5.45
CA ASP A 127 -11.77 29.50 5.24
C ASP A 127 -12.22 28.14 5.81
N ARG A 128 -12.99 28.16 6.90
CA ARG A 128 -13.48 26.94 7.59
C ARG A 128 -14.46 26.11 6.73
N PRO A 129 -15.52 26.68 6.13
CA PRO A 129 -16.34 25.96 5.17
C PRO A 129 -15.54 25.30 4.03
N ALA A 130 -14.61 26.03 3.42
CA ALA A 130 -13.79 25.46 2.34
C ALA A 130 -12.86 24.34 2.84
N PHE A 131 -12.30 24.47 4.05
CA PHE A 131 -11.55 23.41 4.71
C PHE A 131 -12.38 22.14 4.90
N ALA A 132 -13.63 22.27 5.39
CA ALA A 132 -14.52 21.13 5.60
C ALA A 132 -14.81 20.39 4.27
N HIS A 133 -15.02 21.12 3.17
CA HIS A 133 -15.14 20.50 1.85
C HIS A 133 -13.86 19.80 1.39
N ALA A 134 -12.68 20.34 1.72
CA ALA A 134 -11.41 19.66 1.42
C ALA A 134 -11.26 18.36 2.23
N VAL A 135 -11.69 18.34 3.50
CA VAL A 135 -11.71 17.12 4.35
C VAL A 135 -12.59 16.04 3.74
N GLU A 136 -13.78 16.40 3.26
CA GLU A 136 -14.67 15.46 2.57
C GLU A 136 -14.07 14.94 1.25
N ALA A 137 -13.44 15.82 0.47
CA ALA A 137 -12.77 15.46 -0.78
C ALA A 137 -11.50 14.62 -0.59
N ALA A 138 -10.86 14.67 0.59
CA ALA A 138 -9.66 13.89 0.91
C ALA A 138 -9.95 12.40 1.13
N ARG A 139 -11.22 11.98 1.25
CA ARG A 139 -11.59 10.58 1.43
C ARG A 139 -11.11 9.72 0.26
N VAL A 140 -10.28 8.72 0.56
CA VAL A 140 -9.73 7.83 -0.46
C VAL A 140 -10.72 6.71 -0.80
N PRO A 141 -11.08 6.51 -2.08
CA PRO A 141 -11.95 5.43 -2.49
C PRO A 141 -11.40 4.05 -2.10
N ALA A 142 -12.32 3.14 -1.76
CA ALA A 142 -11.96 1.76 -1.47
C ALA A 142 -11.43 1.05 -2.73
N ASN A 143 -10.39 0.23 -2.58
CA ASN A 143 -9.87 -0.66 -3.64
C ASN A 143 -10.78 -1.88 -3.91
N TYR A 144 -12.09 -1.66 -3.89
CA TYR A 144 -13.14 -2.66 -4.13
C TYR A 144 -14.15 -2.14 -5.15
N ARG A 145 -14.63 -3.00 -6.04
CA ARG A 145 -15.69 -2.73 -7.00
C ARG A 145 -17.04 -3.14 -6.41
N GLY A 146 -17.88 -2.15 -6.11
CA GLY A 146 -19.23 -2.40 -5.57
C GLY A 146 -20.10 -3.25 -6.51
N TRP A 147 -20.11 -2.92 -7.80
CA TRP A 147 -20.88 -3.67 -8.81
C TRP A 147 -20.46 -5.15 -8.89
N ALA A 148 -19.18 -5.46 -8.67
CA ALA A 148 -18.67 -6.82 -8.72
C ALA A 148 -19.23 -7.67 -7.57
N ARG A 149 -19.45 -7.06 -6.39
CA ARG A 149 -20.11 -7.72 -5.26
C ARG A 149 -21.58 -8.01 -5.54
N VAL A 150 -22.26 -7.10 -6.23
CA VAL A 150 -23.67 -7.23 -6.60
C VAL A 150 -23.83 -8.34 -7.64
N LEU A 151 -23.17 -8.21 -8.80
CA LEU A 151 -23.28 -9.18 -9.90
C LEU A 151 -22.64 -10.53 -9.58
N GLY A 152 -21.62 -10.54 -8.72
CA GLY A 152 -20.95 -11.77 -8.27
C GLY A 152 -21.70 -12.51 -7.15
N LEU A 153 -22.87 -12.03 -6.73
CA LEU A 153 -23.65 -12.61 -5.64
C LEU A 153 -22.80 -12.80 -4.37
N TYR A 154 -22.06 -11.75 -3.97
CA TYR A 154 -21.11 -11.76 -2.86
C TYR A 154 -21.61 -12.46 -1.58
N PRO A 155 -22.88 -12.29 -1.13
CA PRO A 155 -23.39 -13.00 0.04
C PRO A 155 -23.27 -14.54 -0.06
N LEU A 156 -23.38 -15.10 -1.28
CA LEU A 156 -23.24 -16.53 -1.53
C LEU A 156 -21.78 -16.98 -1.61
N ALA A 157 -20.88 -16.10 -2.08
CA ALA A 157 -19.43 -16.38 -2.15
C ALA A 157 -18.75 -16.28 -0.78
N ARG A 158 -19.24 -15.41 0.11
CA ARG A 158 -18.64 -15.08 1.41
C ARG A 158 -18.36 -16.30 2.32
N PRO A 159 -19.25 -17.31 2.45
CA PRO A 159 -18.95 -18.51 3.24
C PRO A 159 -17.76 -19.31 2.72
N PHE A 160 -17.58 -19.40 1.39
CA PHE A 160 -16.43 -20.08 0.79
C PHE A 160 -15.12 -19.37 1.11
N TYR A 161 -15.10 -18.04 1.03
CA TYR A 161 -13.93 -17.25 1.44
C TYR A 161 -13.59 -17.49 2.92
N ARG A 162 -14.59 -17.43 3.80
CA ARG A 162 -14.39 -17.71 5.24
C ARG A 162 -13.79 -19.08 5.48
N ARG A 163 -14.28 -20.12 4.79
CA ARG A 163 -13.75 -21.49 4.91
C ARG A 163 -12.30 -21.58 4.42
N ALA A 164 -11.98 -20.99 3.26
CA ALA A 164 -10.62 -21.00 2.71
C ALA A 164 -9.63 -20.27 3.64
N ILE A 165 -10.04 -19.14 4.20
CA ILE A 165 -9.24 -18.37 5.16
C ILE A 165 -9.01 -19.16 6.44
N ALA A 166 -10.06 -19.79 7.00
CA ALA A 166 -9.94 -20.62 8.20
C ALA A 166 -9.03 -21.84 7.98
N ALA A 167 -9.10 -22.48 6.80
CA ALA A 167 -8.21 -23.58 6.44
C ALA A 167 -6.74 -23.14 6.40
N TRP A 168 -6.45 -22.04 5.72
CA TRP A 168 -5.09 -21.47 5.71
C TRP A 168 -4.61 -21.10 7.12
N GLN A 169 -5.46 -20.50 7.95
CA GLN A 169 -5.11 -20.18 9.33
C GLN A 169 -4.81 -21.42 10.15
N GLY A 170 -5.60 -22.49 9.99
CA GLY A 170 -5.35 -23.78 10.62
C GLY A 170 -3.98 -24.34 10.23
N GLU A 171 -3.65 -24.34 8.94
CA GLU A 171 -2.33 -24.75 8.45
C GLU A 171 -1.21 -23.87 9.04
N ALA A 172 -1.39 -22.55 9.03
CA ALA A 172 -0.40 -21.60 9.54
C ALA A 172 -0.20 -21.68 11.06
N LEU A 173 -1.25 -22.02 11.82
CA LEU A 173 -1.17 -22.25 13.26
C LEU A 173 -0.48 -23.58 13.58
N ALA A 174 -0.73 -24.61 12.77
CA ALA A 174 -0.11 -25.93 12.91
C ALA A 174 1.36 -25.99 12.45
N GLN A 175 1.85 -24.97 11.71
CA GLN A 175 3.27 -24.86 11.38
C GLN A 175 4.12 -24.92 12.65
N GLN A 176 5.28 -25.57 12.54
CA GLN A 176 6.31 -25.61 13.57
C GLN A 176 7.55 -24.84 13.08
N ALA A 177 8.43 -24.48 14.03
CA ALA A 177 9.68 -23.84 13.70
C ALA A 177 10.49 -24.70 12.70
N PRO A 178 10.92 -24.16 11.56
CA PRO A 178 11.72 -24.92 10.62
C PRO A 178 13.04 -25.36 11.24
N THR A 179 13.45 -26.60 10.96
CA THR A 179 14.81 -27.08 11.26
C THR A 179 15.79 -26.42 10.31
N ASP A 180 16.78 -25.77 10.90
CA ASP A 180 17.79 -25.07 10.13
C ASP A 180 18.69 -26.06 9.37
N SER A 181 19.06 -25.72 8.14
CA SER A 181 19.86 -26.58 7.26
C SER A 181 20.42 -25.78 6.07
N PRO A 182 21.39 -26.32 5.32
CA PRO A 182 21.97 -25.65 4.14
C PRO A 182 20.96 -25.25 3.05
N ARG A 183 19.77 -25.87 3.01
CA ARG A 183 18.69 -25.49 2.07
C ARG A 183 18.12 -24.09 2.37
N TRP A 184 18.30 -23.60 3.58
CA TRP A 184 17.86 -22.27 3.99
C TRP A 184 19.01 -21.29 3.78
N ARG A 185 18.80 -20.32 2.88
CA ARG A 185 19.78 -19.26 2.65
C ARG A 185 19.49 -18.08 3.55
N ALA A 186 20.54 -17.51 4.16
CA ALA A 186 20.43 -16.32 4.98
C ALA A 186 20.64 -15.05 4.16
N TYR A 187 19.82 -14.04 4.46
CA TYR A 187 20.02 -12.66 4.05
C TYR A 187 20.02 -11.75 5.29
N ARG A 188 21.03 -10.90 5.41
CA ARG A 188 21.21 -9.99 6.55
C ARG A 188 21.10 -8.52 6.13
N PRO A 189 20.66 -7.62 7.03
CA PRO A 189 20.71 -6.18 6.79
C PRO A 189 22.13 -5.67 6.55
N PRO A 190 22.27 -4.45 6.00
CA PRO A 190 23.57 -3.76 5.90
C PRO A 190 24.24 -3.62 7.27
N ALA A 191 25.55 -3.87 7.34
CA ALA A 191 26.33 -3.86 8.59
C ALA A 191 26.58 -2.45 9.16
N ASP A 192 26.47 -1.40 8.35
CA ASP A 192 27.00 -0.07 8.63
C ASP A 192 26.09 0.85 9.46
N VAL A 193 25.11 0.29 10.18
CA VAL A 193 24.22 1.12 11.01
C VAL A 193 24.25 0.65 12.44
N THR A 194 25.09 1.28 13.24
CA THR A 194 25.10 1.12 14.69
C THR A 194 23.76 1.58 15.25
N PRO A 195 22.98 0.72 15.93
CA PRO A 195 21.74 1.14 16.55
C PRO A 195 22.05 2.17 17.64
N ALA A 196 21.64 3.42 17.44
CA ALA A 196 21.55 4.37 18.54
C ALA A 196 20.43 3.94 19.50
N GLY A 197 20.54 4.30 20.77
CA GLY A 197 19.47 4.10 21.75
C GLY A 197 18.14 4.69 21.26
N PRO A 198 16.99 4.20 21.77
CA PRO A 198 15.70 4.57 21.23
C PRO A 198 15.46 6.09 21.29
N PRO A 199 15.13 6.74 20.16
CA PRO A 199 14.86 8.16 20.17
C PRO A 199 13.53 8.45 20.89
N ALA A 200 13.50 9.50 21.71
CA ALA A 200 12.24 10.16 22.00
C ALA A 200 11.70 10.76 20.70
N LEU A 201 10.45 10.46 20.38
CA LEU A 201 9.76 10.99 19.21
C LEU A 201 8.82 12.10 19.68
N ASP A 202 8.97 13.29 19.12
CA ASP A 202 8.07 14.41 19.38
C ASP A 202 6.89 14.38 18.41
N ASP A 203 5.71 14.70 18.90
CA ASP A 203 4.50 14.79 18.08
C ASP A 203 4.45 16.13 17.33
N ASP A 204 3.96 16.10 16.09
CA ASP A 204 3.67 17.32 15.35
C ASP A 204 2.29 17.92 15.70
N ALA A 205 1.90 19.01 15.04
CA ALA A 205 0.60 19.65 15.26
C ALA A 205 -0.62 18.80 14.87
N LEU A 206 -0.42 17.62 14.26
CA LEU A 206 -1.44 16.62 13.96
C LEU A 206 -1.42 15.45 14.96
N GLY A 207 -0.52 15.49 15.96
CA GLY A 207 -0.35 14.44 16.95
C GLY A 207 0.39 13.21 16.42
N LEU A 208 1.10 13.33 15.30
CA LEU A 208 1.88 12.22 14.73
C LEU A 208 3.30 12.22 15.29
N PRO A 209 3.81 11.10 15.83
CA PRO A 209 5.19 11.01 16.28
C PRO A 209 6.14 11.15 15.08
N GLN A 210 7.04 12.14 15.15
CA GLN A 210 8.02 12.43 14.10
C GLN A 210 9.40 11.89 14.47
N ALA A 211 10.08 11.34 13.46
CA ALA A 211 11.48 10.96 13.56
C ALA A 211 12.29 11.83 12.57
N SER A 212 13.40 12.40 13.04
CA SER A 212 14.37 13.03 12.15
C SER A 212 14.95 12.00 11.16
N PRO A 213 15.55 12.43 10.03
CA PRO A 213 16.17 11.49 9.08
C PRO A 213 17.16 10.52 9.72
N THR A 214 17.96 10.99 10.69
CA THR A 214 18.93 10.18 11.44
C THR A 214 18.24 9.18 12.36
N GLN A 215 17.21 9.63 13.11
CA GLN A 215 16.43 8.75 13.98
C GLN A 215 15.71 7.67 13.17
N LEU A 216 15.10 8.05 12.05
CA LEU A 216 14.41 7.13 11.15
C LEU A 216 15.36 6.10 10.54
N ALA A 217 16.57 6.52 10.12
CA ALA A 217 17.60 5.61 9.62
C ALA A 217 18.03 4.59 10.69
N ALA A 218 18.23 5.02 11.94
CA ALA A 218 18.56 4.16 13.07
C ALA A 218 17.42 3.17 13.38
N LEU A 219 16.17 3.63 13.37
CA LEU A 219 14.99 2.78 13.56
C LEU A 219 14.88 1.72 12.45
N PHE A 220 15.09 2.10 11.19
CA PHE A 220 15.09 1.14 10.09
C PHE A 220 16.20 0.10 10.18
N ALA A 221 17.37 0.45 10.70
CA ALA A 221 18.43 -0.53 10.90
C ALA A 221 18.15 -1.47 12.07
N ARG A 222 17.71 -0.91 13.21
CA ARG A 222 17.37 -1.66 14.42
C ARG A 222 16.32 -2.74 14.17
N HIS A 223 15.33 -2.44 13.33
CA HIS A 223 14.20 -3.31 13.04
C HIS A 223 14.30 -4.05 11.69
N ALA A 224 15.48 -4.03 11.06
CA ALA A 224 15.71 -4.70 9.79
C ALA A 224 15.83 -6.23 9.99
N PRO A 225 14.89 -7.03 9.48
CA PRO A 225 14.88 -8.46 9.80
C PRO A 225 15.95 -9.23 9.03
N GLN A 226 16.39 -10.34 9.62
CA GLN A 226 17.10 -11.37 8.86
C GLN A 226 16.08 -12.21 8.08
N LEU A 227 16.44 -12.66 6.88
CA LEU A 227 15.60 -13.59 6.12
C LEU A 227 16.28 -14.96 6.05
N ARG A 228 15.53 -16.02 6.34
CA ARG A 228 15.88 -17.41 6.04
C ARG A 228 14.94 -17.89 4.95
N ILE A 229 15.46 -18.12 3.75
CA ILE A 229 14.63 -18.46 2.59
C ILE A 229 15.01 -19.86 2.10
N GLU A 230 14.06 -20.78 2.13
CA GLU A 230 14.26 -22.13 1.59
C GLU A 230 14.50 -22.04 0.08
N GLN A 231 15.61 -22.60 -0.39
CA GLN A 231 16.01 -22.60 -1.78
C GLN A 231 15.52 -23.87 -2.48
N ARG A 232 14.54 -23.73 -3.38
CA ARG A 232 14.02 -24.79 -4.27
C ARG A 232 14.35 -24.50 -5.74
N SER A 233 14.54 -23.24 -6.09
CA SER A 233 14.86 -22.78 -7.44
C SER A 233 15.52 -21.40 -7.43
N ALA A 234 15.88 -20.89 -8.60
CA ALA A 234 16.35 -19.50 -8.74
C ALA A 234 15.27 -18.45 -8.41
N ALA A 235 13.99 -18.84 -8.33
CA ALA A 235 12.90 -17.93 -7.97
C ALA A 235 12.97 -17.48 -6.50
N ASP A 236 13.59 -18.30 -5.63
CA ASP A 236 13.67 -18.09 -4.18
C ASP A 236 14.78 -17.11 -3.77
N ARG A 237 15.38 -16.42 -4.74
CA ARG A 237 16.39 -15.40 -4.53
C ARG A 237 15.73 -14.02 -4.57
N PRO A 238 15.75 -13.25 -3.45
CA PRO A 238 15.23 -11.90 -3.45
C PRO A 238 16.07 -11.01 -4.37
N GLY A 239 15.42 -10.02 -4.95
CA GLY A 239 16.05 -9.16 -5.94
C GLY A 239 15.30 -7.86 -6.19
N THR A 240 15.44 -7.34 -7.40
CA THR A 240 14.94 -6.03 -7.81
C THR A 240 14.31 -6.12 -9.21
N PRO A 241 13.03 -5.74 -9.38
CA PRO A 241 12.45 -5.49 -10.69
C PRO A 241 13.22 -4.38 -11.42
N ARG A 242 13.50 -4.56 -12.72
CA ARG A 242 14.17 -3.58 -13.58
C ARG A 242 13.55 -3.57 -14.98
N PHE A 243 13.93 -2.62 -15.81
CA PHE A 243 13.68 -2.67 -17.25
C PHE A 243 14.99 -2.94 -17.99
N ALA A 244 14.93 -3.79 -19.01
CA ALA A 244 16.06 -4.05 -19.92
C ALA A 244 16.17 -2.98 -21.00
N ALA A 245 17.21 -3.06 -21.84
CA ALA A 245 17.48 -2.10 -22.91
C ALA A 245 16.37 -2.07 -23.98
N ASP A 246 15.57 -3.13 -24.09
CA ASP A 246 14.40 -3.24 -24.98
C ASP A 246 13.09 -2.75 -24.32
N GLY A 247 13.15 -2.23 -23.10
CA GLY A 247 12.00 -1.73 -22.35
C GLY A 247 11.15 -2.81 -21.67
N ARG A 248 11.50 -4.10 -21.81
CA ARG A 248 10.80 -5.18 -21.11
C ARG A 248 11.18 -5.24 -19.65
N ARG A 249 10.24 -5.60 -18.78
CA ARG A 249 10.54 -5.86 -17.37
C ARG A 249 11.45 -7.10 -17.28
N THR A 250 12.49 -6.98 -16.47
CA THR A 250 13.41 -8.03 -16.06
C THR A 250 13.59 -8.02 -14.55
N PHE A 251 14.43 -8.91 -14.02
CA PHE A 251 14.67 -9.06 -12.59
C PHE A 251 16.16 -9.23 -12.30
N ALA A 252 16.73 -8.34 -11.49
CA ALA A 252 18.10 -8.44 -11.04
C ALA A 252 18.17 -9.16 -9.69
N THR A 253 19.15 -10.05 -9.53
CA THR A 253 19.34 -10.87 -8.32
C THR A 253 20.07 -10.14 -7.18
N GLN A 254 20.01 -8.80 -7.14
CA GLN A 254 20.57 -7.99 -6.06
C GLN A 254 19.54 -7.84 -4.93
N PRO A 255 19.74 -8.51 -3.77
CA PRO A 255 18.77 -8.46 -2.68
C PRO A 255 18.59 -7.03 -2.19
N THR A 256 17.37 -6.54 -2.19
CA THR A 256 17.03 -5.16 -1.82
C THR A 256 15.79 -5.14 -0.96
N ALA A 257 15.88 -4.49 0.19
CA ALA A 257 14.74 -4.14 1.04
C ALA A 257 14.32 -2.70 0.73
N TYR A 258 13.17 -2.56 0.08
CA TYR A 258 12.54 -1.27 -0.18
C TYR A 258 11.83 -0.78 1.07
N ARG A 259 12.11 0.46 1.47
CA ARG A 259 11.64 1.01 2.74
C ARG A 259 10.79 2.24 2.57
N GLN A 260 9.81 2.37 3.46
CA GLN A 260 9.10 3.62 3.72
C GLN A 260 8.57 3.59 5.15
N HIS A 261 8.14 4.74 5.66
CA HIS A 261 7.47 4.83 6.95
C HIS A 261 6.04 5.32 6.78
N THR A 262 5.20 5.01 7.75
CA THR A 262 3.80 5.45 7.81
C THR A 262 3.37 5.51 9.27
N TRP A 263 2.08 5.70 9.54
CA TRP A 263 1.54 5.73 10.89
C TRP A 263 0.27 4.89 10.98
N SER A 264 0.05 4.32 12.15
CA SER A 264 -1.22 3.67 12.50
C SER A 264 -1.69 4.18 13.86
N ARG A 265 -3.01 4.19 14.05
CA ARG A 265 -3.65 4.55 15.29
C ARG A 265 -4.08 3.30 16.04
N LEU A 266 -3.63 3.19 17.29
CA LEU A 266 -3.97 2.12 18.22
C LEU A 266 -4.41 2.75 19.53
N ASP A 267 -5.62 2.39 19.97
CA ASP A 267 -6.19 2.90 21.24
C ASP A 267 -6.14 4.44 21.35
N GLY A 268 -6.48 5.12 20.26
CA GLY A 268 -6.47 6.59 20.18
C GLY A 268 -5.07 7.23 20.03
N ARG A 269 -3.98 6.45 20.13
CA ARG A 269 -2.61 6.94 20.00
C ARG A 269 -2.02 6.65 18.63
N TRP A 270 -1.22 7.57 18.12
CA TRP A 270 -0.48 7.38 16.88
C TRP A 270 0.85 6.68 17.12
N HIS A 271 1.18 5.76 16.23
CA HIS A 271 2.40 4.96 16.26
C HIS A 271 3.10 5.05 14.92
N LEU A 272 4.40 5.32 14.94
CA LEU A 272 5.25 5.26 13.77
C LEU A 272 5.35 3.79 13.30
N GLN A 273 5.24 3.59 12.00
CA GLN A 273 5.39 2.28 11.36
C GLN A 273 6.55 2.30 10.37
N LEU A 274 7.38 1.25 10.41
CA LEU A 274 8.44 0.99 9.44
C LEU A 274 7.97 -0.11 8.50
N VAL A 275 8.12 0.08 7.19
CA VAL A 275 7.73 -0.90 6.18
C VAL A 275 8.96 -1.32 5.40
N TYR A 276 9.11 -2.62 5.21
CA TYR A 276 10.11 -3.26 4.37
C TYR A 276 9.42 -4.10 3.31
N GLN A 277 9.87 -4.01 2.06
CA GLN A 277 9.38 -4.82 0.96
C GLN A 277 10.52 -5.51 0.25
N TRP A 278 10.40 -6.82 0.07
CA TRP A 278 11.28 -7.62 -0.80
C TRP A 278 10.48 -8.16 -1.98
N TRP A 279 11.16 -8.27 -3.11
CA TRP A 279 10.62 -8.85 -4.34
C TRP A 279 11.36 -10.14 -4.69
N PHE A 280 10.63 -11.04 -5.33
CA PHE A 280 11.10 -12.25 -6.00
C PHE A 280 10.65 -12.22 -7.45
N ARG A 281 11.35 -12.91 -8.34
CA ARG A 281 11.09 -12.85 -9.78
C ARG A 281 9.71 -13.39 -10.16
N GLU A 282 9.23 -14.42 -9.48
CA GLU A 282 7.96 -15.08 -9.76
C GLU A 282 7.54 -16.01 -8.62
N ARG A 283 6.27 -16.42 -8.63
CA ARG A 283 5.80 -17.62 -7.93
C ARG A 283 5.69 -18.74 -8.98
N PRO A 284 6.65 -19.68 -9.06
CA PRO A 284 6.61 -20.74 -10.07
C PRO A 284 5.34 -21.58 -9.96
N ALA A 285 4.82 -22.01 -11.11
CA ALA A 285 3.67 -22.91 -11.13
C ALA A 285 4.04 -24.29 -10.59
N ARG A 286 3.25 -24.81 -9.65
CA ARG A 286 3.36 -26.21 -9.20
C ARG A 286 2.73 -27.21 -10.17
N GLY A 287 1.91 -26.72 -11.10
CA GLY A 287 1.22 -27.49 -12.13
C GLY A 287 0.35 -26.59 -13.01
N ALA A 288 -0.25 -27.16 -14.06
CA ALA A 288 -0.99 -26.40 -15.08
C ALA A 288 -2.22 -25.64 -14.55
N LEU A 289 -2.79 -26.08 -13.42
CA LEU A 289 -3.98 -25.49 -12.80
C LEU A 289 -3.65 -24.60 -11.59
N ASP A 290 -2.37 -24.26 -11.37
CA ASP A 290 -1.97 -23.42 -10.24
C ASP A 290 -2.37 -21.96 -10.46
N ILE A 291 -3.54 -21.60 -9.93
CA ILE A 291 -4.15 -20.29 -10.13
C ILE A 291 -3.39 -19.12 -9.49
N TYR A 292 -2.43 -19.42 -8.61
CA TYR A 292 -1.65 -18.45 -7.85
C TYR A 292 -0.30 -18.13 -8.49
N ALA A 293 0.14 -18.92 -9.47
CA ALA A 293 1.42 -18.75 -10.14
C ALA A 293 1.46 -17.50 -11.03
N GLY A 294 2.64 -16.90 -11.19
CA GLY A 294 2.82 -15.77 -12.09
C GLY A 294 4.05 -14.93 -11.77
N GLU A 295 4.27 -13.91 -12.60
CA GLU A 295 5.41 -13.00 -12.48
C GLU A 295 5.32 -12.12 -11.24
N LEU A 296 6.49 -11.88 -10.66
CA LEU A 296 6.74 -11.16 -9.42
C LEU A 296 6.00 -11.72 -8.22
N ASP A 297 6.73 -11.87 -7.13
CA ASP A 297 6.18 -12.19 -5.83
C ASP A 297 6.92 -11.39 -4.77
N GLY A 298 6.50 -11.42 -3.52
CA GLY A 298 7.18 -10.62 -2.51
C GLY A 298 6.67 -10.79 -1.10
N LEU A 299 7.33 -10.07 -0.20
CA LEU A 299 6.94 -9.93 1.19
C LEU A 299 6.97 -8.45 1.54
N LEU A 300 5.87 -7.95 2.12
CA LEU A 300 5.83 -6.74 2.90
C LEU A 300 5.86 -7.12 4.38
N TRP A 301 6.82 -6.58 5.11
CA TRP A 301 6.94 -6.68 6.56
C TRP A 301 6.81 -5.29 7.14
N ARG A 302 5.91 -5.13 8.12
CA ARG A 302 5.70 -3.86 8.79
C ARG A 302 5.87 -4.00 10.29
N VAL A 303 6.50 -3.00 10.87
CA VAL A 303 6.81 -2.89 12.30
C VAL A 303 6.07 -1.67 12.84
N THR A 304 5.22 -1.86 13.83
CA THR A 304 4.55 -0.76 14.55
C THR A 304 5.27 -0.51 15.87
N LEU A 305 5.70 0.73 16.10
CA LEU A 305 6.60 1.07 17.21
C LEU A 305 5.86 1.65 18.43
N ASP A 306 6.38 1.41 19.62
CA ASP A 306 6.03 2.17 20.83
C ASP A 306 6.76 3.53 20.89
N ALA A 307 6.48 4.31 21.94
CA ALA A 307 7.14 5.59 22.19
C ALA A 307 8.65 5.48 22.48
N ARG A 308 9.16 4.27 22.73
CA ARG A 308 10.58 3.95 22.92
C ARG A 308 11.15 3.27 21.67
N GLY A 309 10.48 3.36 20.53
CA GLY A 309 10.95 2.75 19.28
C GLY A 309 11.14 1.23 19.34
N ASN A 310 10.54 0.51 20.29
CA ASN A 310 10.47 -0.96 20.28
C ASN A 310 9.25 -1.39 19.46
N ALA A 311 9.28 -2.58 18.89
CA ALA A 311 8.12 -3.12 18.21
C ALA A 311 7.01 -3.45 19.21
N LEU A 312 5.80 -2.95 18.95
CA LEU A 312 4.56 -3.37 19.62
C LEU A 312 3.87 -4.49 18.86
N LEU A 313 4.00 -4.48 17.54
CA LEU A 313 3.32 -5.38 16.63
C LEU A 313 4.14 -5.46 15.34
N TYR A 314 4.19 -6.65 14.77
CA TYR A 314 4.55 -6.84 13.39
C TYR A 314 3.36 -7.33 12.58
N ASP A 315 3.33 -7.00 11.29
CA ASP A 315 2.40 -7.60 10.36
C ASP A 315 2.99 -7.77 8.97
N ALA A 316 2.49 -8.77 8.26
CA ALA A 316 3.01 -9.18 6.96
C ALA A 316 1.89 -9.38 5.94
N ILE A 317 2.15 -9.02 4.69
CA ILE A 317 1.34 -9.38 3.52
C ILE A 317 2.26 -9.71 2.35
N HIS A 318 1.73 -10.41 1.35
CA HIS A 318 2.33 -10.38 0.02
C HIS A 318 1.97 -9.05 -0.68
N PRO A 319 2.78 -8.54 -1.63
CA PRO A 319 2.48 -7.31 -2.39
C PRO A 319 1.18 -7.34 -3.20
N CYS A 320 0.52 -8.49 -3.31
CA CYS A 320 -0.83 -8.58 -3.86
C CYS A 320 -1.93 -8.20 -2.86
N GLY A 321 -1.62 -8.08 -1.56
CA GLY A 321 -2.55 -7.82 -0.46
C GLY A 321 -2.99 -9.08 0.30
N CYS A 322 -2.58 -10.27 -0.13
CA CYS A 322 -3.01 -11.54 0.47
C CYS A 322 -2.22 -11.89 1.75
N TRP A 323 -2.74 -12.87 2.48
CA TRP A 323 -2.08 -13.52 3.63
C TRP A 323 -1.73 -12.58 4.78
N HIS A 324 -2.61 -11.63 5.11
CA HIS A 324 -2.36 -10.69 6.21
C HIS A 324 -2.26 -11.40 7.56
N ALA A 325 -1.04 -11.50 8.07
CA ALA A 325 -0.69 -12.13 9.33
C ALA A 325 -0.15 -11.10 10.32
N LEU A 326 -0.46 -11.30 11.61
CA LEU A 326 -0.13 -10.41 12.72
C LEU A 326 0.76 -11.16 13.72
N PHE A 327 1.81 -10.52 14.20
CA PHE A 327 2.75 -11.11 15.15
C PHE A 327 3.01 -10.16 16.32
N LEU A 328 2.84 -10.65 17.54
CA LEU A 328 3.08 -9.89 18.76
C LEU A 328 4.41 -10.30 19.37
N PRO A 329 5.36 -9.38 19.57
CA PRO A 329 6.49 -9.61 20.47
C PRO A 329 6.05 -10.18 21.83
N ALA A 330 6.94 -10.93 22.48
CA ALA A 330 6.70 -11.54 23.78
C ALA A 330 6.25 -10.51 24.82
N ASP A 331 6.90 -9.36 24.83
CA ASP A 331 6.68 -8.20 25.70
C ASP A 331 5.59 -7.24 25.21
N SER A 332 4.93 -7.54 24.07
CA SER A 332 3.84 -6.69 23.57
C SER A 332 2.64 -6.73 24.50
N PRO A 333 2.15 -5.56 24.99
CA PRO A 333 0.98 -5.49 25.86
C PRO A 333 -0.34 -5.73 25.11
N LEU A 334 -0.32 -5.72 23.78
CA LEU A 334 -1.54 -5.78 22.98
C LEU A 334 -2.26 -7.11 23.17
N ARG A 335 -3.59 -7.04 23.22
CA ARG A 335 -4.48 -8.19 23.24
C ARG A 335 -5.18 -8.31 21.88
N PHE A 336 -5.04 -9.47 21.24
CA PHE A 336 -5.74 -9.76 20.00
C PHE A 336 -7.22 -10.00 20.27
N ARG A 337 -8.06 -9.42 19.41
CA ARG A 337 -9.50 -9.70 19.32
C ARG A 337 -9.87 -9.87 17.86
N GLN A 338 -10.79 -10.78 17.58
CA GLN A 338 -11.33 -10.98 16.23
C GLN A 338 -12.71 -10.32 16.12
N PRO A 339 -12.88 -9.25 15.33
CA PRO A 339 -14.20 -8.67 15.08
C PRO A 339 -15.08 -9.63 14.27
N ALA A 340 -16.35 -9.76 14.65
CA ALA A 340 -17.30 -10.70 14.02
C ALA A 340 -17.59 -10.40 12.53
N ASN A 341 -17.56 -9.12 12.15
CA ASN A 341 -17.88 -8.65 10.79
C ASN A 341 -16.63 -8.42 9.92
N ALA A 342 -15.43 -8.59 10.47
CA ALA A 342 -14.18 -8.47 9.72
C ALA A 342 -13.72 -9.83 9.21
N GLU A 343 -12.80 -9.81 8.25
CA GLU A 343 -12.05 -11.01 7.89
C GLU A 343 -11.26 -11.55 9.09
N GLN A 344 -11.17 -12.87 9.20
CA GLN A 344 -10.34 -13.49 10.22
C GLN A 344 -8.87 -13.18 9.98
N ARG A 345 -8.11 -12.89 11.03
CA ARG A 345 -6.65 -12.67 10.95
C ARG A 345 -5.89 -13.76 11.69
N LEU A 346 -4.80 -14.22 11.08
CA LEU A 346 -3.79 -15.01 11.78
C LEU A 346 -3.09 -14.07 12.77
N ALA A 347 -3.09 -14.41 14.05
CA ALA A 347 -2.35 -13.71 15.08
C ALA A 347 -1.52 -14.68 15.92
N ARG A 348 -0.23 -14.39 16.09
CA ARG A 348 0.70 -15.25 16.84
C ARG A 348 1.54 -14.42 17.80
N ARG A 349 1.66 -14.85 19.05
CA ARG A 349 2.64 -14.28 19.98
C ARG A 349 3.99 -14.99 19.77
N LEU A 350 5.05 -14.20 19.69
CA LEU A 350 6.41 -14.64 19.47
C LEU A 350 7.11 -14.87 20.80
N ALA A 351 8.19 -15.64 20.77
CA ALA A 351 9.09 -15.81 21.92
C ALA A 351 10.12 -14.66 22.04
N VAL A 352 10.31 -13.87 20.96
CA VAL A 352 11.24 -12.74 20.93
C VAL A 352 10.58 -11.46 21.44
N ASP A 353 11.36 -10.62 22.12
CA ASP A 353 10.94 -9.28 22.51
C ASP A 353 10.94 -8.30 21.32
N GLY A 354 10.34 -7.12 21.53
CA GLY A 354 10.23 -6.08 20.52
C GLY A 354 11.47 -5.20 20.38
N ARG A 355 12.57 -5.49 21.08
CA ARG A 355 13.75 -4.62 21.13
C ARG A 355 14.67 -4.80 19.93
N GLN A 356 14.62 -5.97 19.28
CA GLN A 356 15.47 -6.35 18.16
C GLN A 356 14.62 -6.81 16.96
N ALA A 357 15.24 -6.81 15.78
CA ALA A 357 14.60 -7.35 14.59
C ALA A 357 14.51 -8.88 14.67
N PRO A 358 13.39 -9.48 14.25
CA PRO A 358 13.27 -10.93 14.19
C PRO A 358 13.91 -11.51 12.91
N THR A 359 14.07 -12.82 12.90
CA THR A 359 14.36 -13.64 11.73
C THR A 359 13.06 -14.14 11.10
N LEU A 360 12.90 -13.92 9.80
CA LEU A 360 11.74 -14.30 9.00
C LEU A 360 12.05 -15.54 8.16
N TRP A 361 11.27 -16.61 8.34
CA TRP A 361 11.43 -17.86 7.62
C TRP A 361 10.43 -17.95 6.46
N LEU A 362 10.94 -17.92 5.22
CA LEU A 362 10.13 -17.93 4.00
C LEU A 362 10.26 -19.26 3.26
N ARG A 363 9.11 -19.85 2.92
CA ARG A 363 9.04 -21.07 2.13
C ARG A 363 9.49 -20.83 0.69
N GLY A 364 10.22 -21.78 0.11
CA GLY A 364 10.60 -21.74 -1.29
C GLY A 364 9.39 -22.00 -2.20
N GLY A 365 9.33 -21.28 -3.31
CA GLY A 365 8.36 -21.41 -4.39
C GLY A 365 7.15 -20.49 -4.25
N ASP A 366 6.69 -20.17 -3.03
CA ASP A 366 5.57 -19.25 -2.80
C ASP A 366 5.84 -18.14 -1.77
N HIS A 367 7.07 -18.12 -1.24
CA HIS A 367 7.57 -17.08 -0.33
C HIS A 367 6.66 -16.85 0.88
N ALA A 368 5.89 -17.87 1.27
CA ALA A 368 5.01 -17.79 2.43
C ALA A 368 5.84 -17.64 3.71
N LEU A 369 5.48 -16.68 4.56
CA LEU A 369 6.07 -16.53 5.89
C LEU A 369 5.60 -17.69 6.77
N LEU A 370 6.49 -18.66 7.01
CA LEU A 370 6.20 -19.84 7.81
C LEU A 370 6.38 -19.59 9.30
N TRP A 371 7.44 -18.86 9.65
CA TRP A 371 7.85 -18.70 11.04
C TRP A 371 8.59 -17.38 11.28
N VAL A 372 8.49 -16.90 12.51
CA VAL A 372 9.17 -15.70 12.99
C VAL A 372 9.77 -16.03 14.35
N ASP A 373 11.08 -15.85 14.49
CA ASP A 373 11.80 -16.08 15.74
C ASP A 373 13.03 -15.16 15.85
N GLY A 374 13.92 -15.42 16.81
CA GLY A 374 15.15 -14.65 17.04
C GLY A 374 16.41 -15.45 16.81
N ARG A 375 16.33 -16.56 16.05
CA ARG A 375 17.50 -17.37 15.76
C ARG A 375 18.36 -16.66 14.72
N ASP A 376 19.62 -16.44 15.05
CA ASP A 376 20.63 -16.07 14.06
C ASP A 376 20.98 -17.26 13.17
N SER A 377 21.37 -16.95 11.93
CA SER A 377 21.89 -17.97 11.01
C SER A 377 23.34 -18.31 11.35
N PRO A 378 23.70 -19.57 11.65
CA PRO A 378 25.09 -19.99 11.73
C PRO A 378 25.76 -20.11 10.34
N TRP A 379 24.96 -20.05 9.26
CA TRP A 379 25.41 -20.16 7.87
C TRP A 379 25.79 -18.81 7.28
N PRO A 380 26.71 -18.77 6.29
CA PRO A 380 27.02 -17.57 5.54
C PRO A 380 25.76 -16.87 5.01
N ALA A 381 25.71 -15.55 5.24
CA ALA A 381 24.58 -14.71 4.88
C ALA A 381 24.96 -13.72 3.80
N ASP A 382 24.13 -13.60 2.76
CA ASP A 382 24.24 -12.51 1.81
C ASP A 382 23.77 -11.21 2.46
N GLY A 383 24.39 -10.08 2.15
CA GLY A 383 23.84 -8.78 2.50
C GLY A 383 22.72 -8.38 1.55
N TYR A 384 21.60 -7.87 2.07
CA TYR A 384 20.69 -7.05 1.26
C TYR A 384 20.97 -5.56 1.48
N ARG A 385 20.68 -4.75 0.47
CA ARG A 385 20.78 -3.28 0.57
C ARG A 385 19.44 -2.65 0.91
N PHE A 386 19.48 -1.43 1.40
CA PHE A 386 18.29 -0.60 1.52
C PHE A 386 18.07 0.26 0.27
N ALA A 387 16.81 0.46 -0.09
CA ALA A 387 16.37 1.40 -1.12
C ALA A 387 15.10 2.13 -0.63
N ALA A 388 14.82 3.33 -1.15
CA ALA A 388 13.55 3.99 -0.91
C ALA A 388 12.45 3.30 -1.73
N LEU A 389 11.27 3.07 -1.15
CA LEU A 389 10.17 2.41 -1.87
C LEU A 389 9.80 3.15 -3.15
N ASP A 390 9.88 4.48 -3.14
CA ASP A 390 9.58 5.30 -4.30
C ASP A 390 10.51 5.07 -5.48
N GLU A 391 11.67 4.43 -5.32
CA GLU A 391 12.50 4.04 -6.47
C GLU A 391 11.73 3.14 -7.45
N LEU A 392 10.81 2.30 -6.95
CA LEU A 392 9.95 1.45 -7.78
C LEU A 392 8.98 2.25 -8.66
N ARG A 393 8.71 3.52 -8.32
CA ARG A 393 7.82 4.41 -9.09
C ARG A 393 8.57 5.16 -10.18
N ARG A 394 9.89 4.98 -10.28
CA ARG A 394 10.79 5.75 -11.16
C ARG A 394 12.02 4.91 -11.54
N LEU A 395 11.82 3.66 -11.94
CA LEU A 395 12.90 2.77 -12.36
C LEU A 395 13.57 3.30 -13.64
N PRO A 396 14.89 3.11 -13.81
CA PRO A 396 15.55 3.38 -15.09
C PRO A 396 14.88 2.61 -16.24
N HIS A 397 14.69 3.28 -17.37
CA HIS A 397 14.08 2.74 -18.59
C HIS A 397 14.81 3.30 -19.81
N PRO A 398 14.86 2.62 -20.97
CA PRO A 398 15.51 3.14 -22.18
C PRO A 398 15.03 4.54 -22.58
N ASP A 399 13.73 4.81 -22.42
CA ASP A 399 13.12 6.13 -22.69
C ASP A 399 13.22 7.14 -21.52
N GLY A 400 14.05 6.87 -20.52
CA GLY A 400 14.24 7.71 -19.33
C GLY A 400 13.90 6.98 -18.03
N ARG A 401 12.72 7.23 -17.47
CA ARG A 401 12.24 6.56 -16.24
C ARG A 401 10.84 6.03 -16.43
N ARG A 402 10.52 4.96 -15.71
CA ARG A 402 9.20 4.34 -15.74
C ARG A 402 8.82 3.78 -14.38
N SER A 403 7.55 3.94 -14.01
CA SER A 403 7.00 3.27 -12.84
C SER A 403 6.89 1.76 -13.08
N LEU A 404 7.18 0.96 -12.05
CA LEU A 404 6.83 -0.47 -12.02
C LEU A 404 5.32 -0.69 -12.10
N TYR A 405 4.55 0.27 -11.59
CA TYR A 405 3.10 0.23 -11.47
C TYR A 405 2.45 0.98 -12.64
N GLY A 406 1.36 0.42 -13.17
CA GLY A 406 0.50 1.08 -14.14
C GLY A 406 -0.44 2.12 -13.50
N PRO A 407 -1.23 2.84 -14.33
CA PRO A 407 -2.16 3.88 -13.87
C PRO A 407 -3.37 3.35 -13.08
N ASP A 408 -3.51 2.02 -12.93
CA ASP A 408 -4.47 1.35 -12.06
C ASP A 408 -3.90 1.02 -10.66
N GLY A 409 -2.59 1.22 -10.47
CA GLY A 409 -1.84 0.90 -9.27
C GLY A 409 -1.46 -0.58 -9.15
N LEU A 410 -1.51 -1.32 -10.26
CA LEU A 410 -1.08 -2.72 -10.35
C LEU A 410 0.22 -2.83 -11.14
N VAL A 411 0.99 -3.89 -10.91
CA VAL A 411 2.15 -4.21 -11.75
C VAL A 411 1.67 -4.95 -13.00
N PRO A 412 1.82 -4.41 -14.22
CA PRO A 412 1.33 -5.05 -15.44
C PRO A 412 1.95 -6.43 -15.64
N GLY A 413 1.17 -7.45 -16.00
CA GLY A 413 1.68 -8.82 -16.20
C GLY A 413 1.81 -9.66 -14.91
N SER A 414 1.58 -9.07 -13.74
CA SER A 414 1.57 -9.81 -12.46
C SER A 414 0.20 -10.43 -12.13
N GLN A 415 -0.79 -10.34 -13.03
CA GLN A 415 -2.13 -10.81 -12.72
C GLN A 415 -2.17 -12.33 -12.54
N ARG A 416 -2.90 -12.79 -11.54
CA ARG A 416 -3.09 -14.22 -11.26
C ARG A 416 -4.40 -14.73 -11.84
N LEU A 417 -4.55 -16.04 -12.01
CA LEU A 417 -5.79 -16.64 -12.50
C LEU A 417 -6.90 -16.63 -11.43
N GLU A 418 -6.53 -16.59 -10.16
CA GLU A 418 -7.48 -16.47 -9.04
C GLU A 418 -8.41 -15.24 -9.19
N ARG A 419 -8.01 -14.23 -9.97
CA ARG A 419 -8.87 -13.07 -10.27
C ARG A 419 -10.22 -13.44 -10.86
N TRP A 420 -10.32 -14.55 -11.58
CA TRP A 420 -11.57 -15.04 -12.19
C TRP A 420 -12.47 -15.79 -11.21
N LEU A 421 -11.93 -16.22 -10.06
CA LEU A 421 -12.69 -16.91 -9.01
C LEU A 421 -13.04 -15.97 -7.85
N LEU A 422 -12.15 -15.02 -7.55
CA LEU A 422 -12.25 -14.14 -6.39
C LEU A 422 -12.86 -12.76 -6.73
N TRP A 423 -13.21 -12.48 -7.98
CA TRP A 423 -13.84 -11.22 -8.38
C TRP A 423 -15.13 -10.86 -7.61
N PRO A 424 -15.98 -11.82 -7.15
CA PRO A 424 -17.18 -11.47 -6.38
C PRO A 424 -16.87 -10.79 -5.05
N SER A 425 -15.66 -10.92 -4.52
CA SER A 425 -15.20 -10.15 -3.35
C SER A 425 -15.14 -8.64 -3.59
N GLY A 426 -15.16 -8.22 -4.86
CA GLY A 426 -14.96 -6.86 -5.31
C GLY A 426 -13.50 -6.43 -5.36
N VAL A 427 -12.54 -7.20 -4.84
CA VAL A 427 -11.12 -6.85 -4.92
C VAL A 427 -10.73 -6.69 -6.41
N ILE A 428 -10.03 -5.60 -6.75
CA ILE A 428 -9.60 -5.33 -8.13
C ILE A 428 -8.44 -6.26 -8.48
N SER A 429 -8.63 -7.16 -9.44
CA SER A 429 -7.61 -8.13 -9.89
C SER A 429 -6.89 -8.87 -8.73
N PRO A 430 -7.61 -9.74 -8.00
CA PRO A 430 -7.01 -10.57 -6.94
C PRO A 430 -5.71 -11.24 -7.41
N GLY A 431 -4.69 -11.21 -6.54
CA GLY A 431 -3.36 -11.76 -6.82
C GLY A 431 -2.40 -10.87 -7.58
N ALA A 432 -2.87 -9.81 -8.27
CA ALA A 432 -1.96 -8.87 -8.92
C ALA A 432 -1.16 -8.07 -7.90
N MET A 433 0.14 -7.85 -8.17
CA MET A 433 1.04 -7.06 -7.32
C MET A 433 0.68 -5.58 -7.37
N ARG A 434 0.83 -4.86 -6.26
CA ARG A 434 0.23 -3.54 -6.08
C ARG A 434 1.20 -2.48 -5.60
N GLN A 435 0.89 -1.25 -5.97
CA GLN A 435 1.50 -0.05 -5.40
C GLN A 435 1.05 0.12 -3.93
N TRP A 436 1.89 0.76 -3.12
CA TRP A 436 1.47 1.22 -1.79
C TRP A 436 0.17 2.05 -1.86
N GLY A 437 -0.68 1.95 -0.84
CA GLY A 437 -2.01 2.57 -0.85
C GLY A 437 -3.10 1.79 -1.62
N ARG A 438 -2.74 0.69 -2.30
CA ARG A 438 -3.67 -0.08 -3.15
C ARG A 438 -3.97 -1.49 -2.61
N HIS A 439 -3.35 -1.90 -1.52
CA HIS A 439 -3.47 -3.24 -0.93
C HIS A 439 -4.82 -3.42 -0.24
N ALA A 440 -5.79 -3.98 -0.96
CA ALA A 440 -6.96 -4.59 -0.34
C ALA A 440 -6.54 -5.90 0.33
N THR A 441 -6.77 -6.02 1.64
CA THR A 441 -6.29 -7.16 2.45
C THR A 441 -7.42 -8.03 2.97
N ALA A 442 -8.62 -7.93 2.43
CA ALA A 442 -9.75 -8.76 2.84
C ALA A 442 -10.65 -9.14 1.66
N PHE A 443 -11.07 -10.40 1.61
CA PHE A 443 -12.18 -10.87 0.79
C PHE A 443 -13.51 -10.81 1.56
N VAL A 444 -13.46 -10.84 2.89
CA VAL A 444 -14.63 -10.67 3.77
C VAL A 444 -14.68 -9.26 4.36
N GLY A 445 -15.69 -8.47 4.01
CA GLY A 445 -15.78 -7.07 4.41
C GLY A 445 -14.87 -6.18 3.56
N GLN A 446 -14.27 -5.15 4.15
CA GLN A 446 -13.25 -4.31 3.50
C GLN A 446 -12.13 -3.98 4.49
N ALA A 447 -10.90 -4.15 4.03
CA ALA A 447 -9.70 -3.74 4.74
C ALA A 447 -8.64 -3.28 3.73
N HIS A 448 -7.83 -2.31 4.15
CA HIS A 448 -6.69 -1.80 3.38
C HIS A 448 -5.45 -1.77 4.26
N PHE A 449 -4.31 -2.21 3.73
CA PHE A 449 -3.09 -2.32 4.54
C PHE A 449 -2.60 -0.96 5.07
N ASP A 450 -2.78 0.11 4.30
CA ASP A 450 -2.42 1.49 4.62
C ASP A 450 -3.49 2.25 5.43
N ASP A 451 -4.59 1.59 5.79
CA ASP A 451 -5.60 2.19 6.67
C ASP A 451 -5.02 2.35 8.08
N PRO A 452 -4.88 3.60 8.59
CA PRO A 452 -4.28 3.85 9.89
C PRO A 452 -5.06 3.19 11.03
N ASP A 453 -6.36 2.97 10.88
CA ASP A 453 -7.24 2.39 11.91
C ASP A 453 -7.36 0.87 11.83
N LEU A 454 -6.72 0.23 10.84
CA LEU A 454 -6.87 -1.21 10.63
C LEU A 454 -6.52 -2.01 11.87
N LEU A 455 -5.38 -1.70 12.49
CA LEU A 455 -4.87 -2.46 13.63
C LEU A 455 -5.74 -2.28 14.88
N GLY A 456 -6.31 -1.09 15.10
CA GLY A 456 -7.23 -0.82 16.21
C GLY A 456 -8.52 -1.66 16.18
N ARG A 457 -8.86 -2.23 15.03
CA ARG A 457 -9.97 -3.20 14.92
C ARG A 457 -9.62 -4.51 15.64
N TYR A 458 -8.37 -4.95 15.55
CA TYR A 458 -7.92 -6.27 16.03
C TYR A 458 -7.19 -6.24 17.36
N PHE A 459 -6.78 -5.06 17.83
CA PHE A 459 -5.99 -4.94 19.06
C PHE A 459 -6.56 -3.91 20.02
N THR A 460 -6.37 -4.19 21.31
CA THR A 460 -6.59 -3.26 22.42
C THR A 460 -5.41 -3.30 23.36
N LEU A 461 -5.09 -2.18 23.99
CA LEU A 461 -4.21 -2.18 25.15
C LEU A 461 -4.96 -2.75 26.37
N PRO A 462 -4.26 -3.34 27.34
CA PRO A 462 -4.84 -3.64 28.64
C PRO A 462 -5.31 -2.32 29.28
N LYS A 463 -6.51 -2.33 29.86
CA LYS A 463 -6.99 -1.21 30.67
C LYS A 463 -6.20 -1.11 31.97
#